data_AF-A0A969IPD1-F1
#
_entry.id   AF-A0A969IPD1-F1
#
_cell.length_a   1.000
_cell.length_b   1.000
_cell.length_c   1.000
_cell.angle_alpha   90.00
_cell.angle_beta   90.00
_cell.angle_gamma   90.00
#
_symmetry.space_group_name_H-M   'P 1'
#
loop_
_entity.id
_entity.type
_entity.pdbx_description
1 polymer ?
#
loop_
_entity_poly.entity_id
_entity_poly.type
_entity_poly.pdbx_seq_one_letter_code
_entity_poly.pdbx_strand_id
1 'polypeptide(L)'
;MFTGFLAATQSDDEIAFVLGHELGHSLLKHNERRESDTGMQLAKLAVLIGALSKGKTGNEIGEFGEVFGAQYSQQDEAEADALGASIALRAGFDPLRGADFFTRTVKERDKAAPGATLTEAELQAMRVQLTQMQNACVQWTNAWNTGQIAKTQQNADQTNKICADAESKRVSFNKANAEFYNAKAQESLQKLSGSHPASQSRVAALAGTVDFLAGRRDVESLAKYESAYLVMRALQTADSVLLQPADVARAADASDKAAPPPSNDELTARLAKLKAAFDSGLITKEEYDSKRKELLAQL
;
A
#
# COMPACT_ATOMS: atom_id res chain seq x y z
N MET A 1 5.52 1.01 -10.46
CA MET A 1 5.09 1.04 -9.05
C MET A 1 5.74 2.16 -8.24
N PHE A 2 4.91 3.07 -7.75
CA PHE A 2 5.28 4.11 -6.78
C PHE A 2 5.22 3.59 -5.35
N THR A 3 5.93 4.18 -4.42
CA THR A 3 6.03 3.69 -3.04
C THR A 3 4.77 3.90 -2.21
N GLY A 4 3.92 4.84 -2.62
CA GLY A 4 2.54 4.94 -2.14
C GLY A 4 1.67 3.73 -2.49
N PHE A 5 2.04 2.91 -3.49
CA PHE A 5 1.28 1.71 -3.88
C PHE A 5 1.25 0.67 -2.75
N LEU A 6 2.41 0.24 -2.26
CA LEU A 6 2.49 -0.81 -1.23
C LEU A 6 1.90 -0.35 0.10
N ALA A 7 2.01 0.94 0.42
CA ALA A 7 1.37 1.52 1.59
C ALA A 7 -0.17 1.60 1.46
N ALA A 8 -0.69 1.63 0.23
CA ALA A 8 -2.11 1.73 -0.08
C ALA A 8 -2.78 0.37 -0.37
N THR A 9 -2.02 -0.69 -0.65
CA THR A 9 -2.58 -2.04 -0.83
C THR A 9 -3.05 -2.65 0.49
N GLN A 10 -4.18 -3.36 0.45
CA GLN A 10 -4.86 -3.96 1.60
C GLN A 10 -4.94 -5.48 1.52
N SER A 11 -4.57 -6.09 0.40
CA SER A 11 -4.54 -7.56 0.24
C SER A 11 -3.51 -8.02 -0.78
N ASP A 12 -3.12 -9.29 -0.69
CA ASP A 12 -2.22 -9.92 -1.66
C ASP A 12 -2.84 -10.00 -3.07
N ASP A 13 -4.18 -10.05 -3.15
CA ASP A 13 -4.93 -9.97 -4.42
C ASP A 13 -4.68 -8.64 -5.13
N GLU A 14 -4.69 -7.52 -4.39
CA GLU A 14 -4.38 -6.19 -4.93
C GLU A 14 -2.92 -6.09 -5.38
N ILE A 15 -1.99 -6.68 -4.62
CA ILE A 15 -0.58 -6.71 -5.00
C ILE A 15 -0.40 -7.51 -6.29
N ALA A 16 -0.96 -8.71 -6.36
CA ALA A 16 -0.84 -9.60 -7.50
C ALA A 16 -1.47 -9.01 -8.77
N PHE A 17 -2.67 -8.42 -8.65
CA PHE A 17 -3.34 -7.82 -9.80
C PHE A 17 -2.59 -6.61 -10.34
N VAL A 18 -2.13 -5.69 -9.49
CA VAL A 18 -1.39 -4.52 -9.98
C VAL A 18 -0.01 -4.91 -10.54
N LEU A 19 0.70 -5.88 -9.94
CA LEU A 19 1.92 -6.41 -10.54
C LEU A 19 1.66 -7.06 -11.91
N GLY A 20 0.58 -7.84 -12.03
CA GLY A 20 0.15 -8.45 -13.29
C GLY A 20 -0.21 -7.41 -14.34
N HIS A 21 -0.88 -6.34 -13.95
CA HIS A 21 -1.24 -5.21 -14.81
C HIS A 21 0.02 -4.48 -15.35
N GLU A 22 1.01 -4.21 -14.49
CA GLU A 22 2.29 -3.58 -14.88
C GLU A 22 3.14 -4.50 -15.79
N LEU A 23 3.11 -5.82 -15.53
CA LEU A 23 3.64 -6.81 -16.48
C LEU A 23 2.89 -6.75 -17.81
N GLY A 24 1.57 -6.58 -17.77
CA GLY A 24 0.73 -6.43 -18.94
C GLY A 24 1.20 -5.30 -19.86
N HIS A 25 1.41 -4.10 -19.30
CA HIS A 25 1.97 -2.96 -20.04
C HIS A 25 3.32 -3.27 -20.69
N SER A 26 4.18 -4.01 -19.98
CA SER A 26 5.52 -4.35 -20.45
C SER A 26 5.50 -5.42 -21.55
N LEU A 27 4.74 -6.51 -21.36
CA LEU A 27 4.63 -7.63 -22.29
C LEU A 27 3.92 -7.23 -23.59
N LEU A 28 2.90 -6.36 -23.50
CA LEU A 28 2.18 -5.82 -24.66
C LEU A 28 2.89 -4.63 -25.30
N LYS A 29 4.05 -4.25 -24.76
CA LYS A 29 4.91 -3.19 -25.30
C LYS A 29 4.20 -1.86 -25.44
N HIS A 30 3.31 -1.51 -24.49
CA HIS A 30 2.58 -0.23 -24.50
C HIS A 30 3.53 0.98 -24.48
N ASN A 31 4.76 0.79 -23.98
CA ASN A 31 5.81 1.80 -24.00
C ASN A 31 6.42 2.02 -25.40
N GLU A 32 6.58 0.96 -26.21
CA GLU A 32 7.07 1.08 -27.60
C GLU A 32 6.04 1.77 -28.49
N ARG A 33 4.73 1.57 -28.23
CA ARG A 33 3.63 2.33 -28.89
C ARG A 33 3.71 3.85 -28.65
N ARG A 34 4.59 4.28 -27.74
CA ARG A 34 4.82 5.68 -27.33
C ARG A 34 6.25 6.16 -27.54
N GLU A 35 7.07 5.42 -28.30
CA GLU A 35 8.51 5.71 -28.49
C GLU A 35 9.33 5.69 -27.17
N SER A 36 8.99 4.81 -26.23
CA SER A 36 9.74 4.62 -24.97
C SER A 36 10.24 3.18 -24.78
N ASP A 37 11.39 3.02 -24.10
CA ASP A 37 12.11 1.75 -23.98
C ASP A 37 11.42 0.75 -23.01
N THR A 38 11.03 -0.42 -23.52
CA THR A 38 10.39 -1.51 -22.79
C THR A 38 11.32 -2.23 -21.81
N GLY A 39 12.63 -2.27 -22.06
CA GLY A 39 13.59 -3.02 -21.25
C GLY A 39 13.74 -2.45 -19.83
N MET A 40 13.61 -1.13 -19.70
CA MET A 40 13.78 -0.43 -18.43
C MET A 40 12.65 -0.72 -17.43
N GLN A 41 11.42 -0.99 -17.90
CA GLN A 41 10.27 -1.22 -17.01
C GLN A 41 10.27 -2.62 -16.40
N LEU A 42 10.57 -3.65 -17.21
CA LEU A 42 10.70 -5.03 -16.73
C LEU A 42 11.83 -5.17 -15.69
N ALA A 43 12.96 -4.50 -15.92
CA ALA A 43 14.08 -4.51 -14.97
C ALA A 43 13.68 -3.92 -13.60
N LYS A 44 12.94 -2.81 -13.60
CA LYS A 44 12.52 -2.14 -12.37
C LYS A 44 11.45 -2.95 -11.62
N LEU A 45 10.55 -3.59 -12.34
CA LEU A 45 9.57 -4.50 -11.74
C LEU A 45 10.24 -5.72 -11.09
N ALA A 46 11.24 -6.31 -11.76
CA ALA A 46 12.01 -7.43 -11.22
C ALA A 46 12.74 -7.07 -9.92
N VAL A 47 13.30 -5.86 -9.83
CA VAL A 47 13.91 -5.33 -8.60
C VAL A 47 12.88 -5.23 -7.48
N LEU A 48 11.68 -4.71 -7.76
CA LEU A 48 10.61 -4.57 -6.78
C LEU A 48 10.11 -5.93 -6.26
N ILE A 49 9.85 -6.88 -7.15
CA ILE A 49 9.47 -8.25 -6.78
C ILE A 49 10.56 -8.85 -5.89
N GLY A 50 11.84 -8.70 -6.27
CA GLY A 50 12.97 -9.17 -5.48
C GLY A 50 13.08 -8.52 -4.10
N ALA A 51 12.66 -7.27 -3.94
CA ALA A 51 12.62 -6.58 -2.65
C ALA A 51 11.50 -7.11 -1.74
N LEU A 52 10.30 -7.34 -2.31
CA LEU A 52 9.15 -7.91 -1.61
C LEU A 52 9.43 -9.34 -1.12
N SER A 53 10.03 -10.18 -1.97
CA SER A 53 10.35 -11.57 -1.64
C SER A 53 11.39 -11.72 -0.51
N LYS A 54 12.16 -10.67 -0.23
CA LYS A 54 13.19 -10.66 0.84
C LYS A 54 12.69 -10.09 2.17
N GLY A 55 11.39 -9.77 2.30
CA GLY A 55 10.79 -9.30 3.55
C GLY A 55 11.26 -7.92 4.02
N LYS A 56 11.79 -7.09 3.09
CA LYS A 56 12.24 -5.73 3.41
C LYS A 56 11.04 -4.84 3.73
N THR A 57 11.10 -4.12 4.85
CA THR A 57 10.04 -3.21 5.29
C THR A 57 9.97 -1.95 4.42
N GLY A 58 8.77 -1.39 4.25
CA GLY A 58 8.39 -0.37 3.25
C GLY A 58 9.26 0.90 3.14
N ASN A 59 10.13 1.21 4.10
CA ASN A 59 11.08 2.33 3.99
C ASN A 59 12.19 2.07 2.95
N GLU A 60 12.65 0.83 2.77
CA GLU A 60 13.69 0.49 1.78
C GLU A 60 13.13 0.37 0.36
N ILE A 61 11.83 0.10 0.24
CA ILE A 61 11.14 0.07 -1.04
C ILE A 61 10.86 1.50 -1.53
N GLY A 62 10.79 2.45 -0.58
CA GLY A 62 10.65 3.91 -0.72
C GLY A 62 11.53 4.58 -1.78
N GLU A 63 12.73 4.07 -2.02
CA GLU A 63 13.70 4.62 -2.97
C GLU A 63 13.47 4.15 -4.43
N PHE A 64 12.61 3.14 -4.65
CA PHE A 64 12.38 2.56 -5.98
C PHE A 64 11.12 3.10 -6.67
N GLY A 65 10.44 4.08 -6.05
CA GLY A 65 9.09 4.49 -6.41
C GLY A 65 8.93 5.45 -7.59
N GLU A 66 9.95 6.23 -7.96
CA GLU A 66 9.81 7.18 -9.08
C GLU A 66 10.07 6.50 -10.42
N VAL A 67 9.06 5.79 -10.95
CA VAL A 67 9.27 5.10 -12.23
C VAL A 67 8.12 5.18 -13.24
N PHE A 68 6.87 5.39 -12.86
CA PHE A 68 5.75 5.16 -13.80
C PHE A 68 4.79 6.34 -13.93
N GLY A 69 5.28 7.50 -14.36
CA GLY A 69 4.46 8.67 -14.66
C GLY A 69 3.80 8.67 -16.05
N ALA A 70 3.84 7.54 -16.78
CA ALA A 70 3.31 7.45 -18.13
C ALA A 70 1.78 7.34 -18.11
N GLN A 71 1.08 8.21 -18.86
CA GLN A 71 -0.38 8.14 -18.98
C GLN A 71 -0.77 7.19 -20.09
N TYR A 72 -1.32 6.01 -19.80
CA TYR A 72 -1.71 5.07 -20.85
C TYR A 72 -3.08 5.39 -21.46
N SER A 73 -3.35 4.89 -22.67
CA SER A 73 -4.64 5.08 -23.32
C SER A 73 -5.67 4.17 -22.65
N GLN A 74 -6.96 4.47 -22.75
CA GLN A 74 -7.98 3.56 -22.21
C GLN A 74 -7.91 2.15 -22.83
N GLN A 75 -7.43 2.03 -24.07
CA GLN A 75 -7.21 0.76 -24.73
C GLN A 75 -6.02 0.02 -24.12
N ASP A 76 -4.86 0.68 -23.97
CA ASP A 76 -3.67 0.10 -23.32
C ASP A 76 -3.99 -0.38 -21.89
N GLU A 77 -4.74 0.40 -21.12
CA GLU A 77 -5.20 0.04 -19.77
C GLU A 77 -6.09 -1.20 -19.77
N ALA A 78 -7.03 -1.30 -20.72
CA ALA A 78 -7.93 -2.44 -20.84
C ALA A 78 -7.20 -3.71 -21.31
N GLU A 79 -6.19 -3.58 -22.18
CA GLU A 79 -5.33 -4.70 -22.57
C GLU A 79 -4.48 -5.18 -21.38
N ALA A 80 -3.91 -4.24 -20.61
CA ALA A 80 -3.13 -4.53 -19.41
C ALA A 80 -3.97 -5.18 -18.31
N ASP A 81 -5.22 -4.72 -18.09
CA ASP A 81 -6.17 -5.36 -17.17
C ASP A 81 -6.47 -6.80 -17.57
N ALA A 82 -6.71 -7.05 -18.86
CA ALA A 82 -7.05 -8.38 -19.36
C ALA A 82 -5.87 -9.36 -19.17
N LEU A 83 -4.66 -8.95 -19.54
CA LEU A 83 -3.47 -9.78 -19.36
C LEU A 83 -3.11 -9.92 -17.86
N GLY A 84 -3.24 -8.85 -17.09
CA GLY A 84 -3.00 -8.84 -15.65
C GLY A 84 -3.95 -9.77 -14.89
N ALA A 85 -5.21 -9.86 -15.31
CA ALA A 85 -6.18 -10.80 -14.75
C ALA A 85 -5.75 -12.26 -14.95
N SER A 86 -5.28 -12.61 -16.15
CA SER A 86 -4.77 -13.96 -16.43
C SER A 86 -3.52 -14.28 -15.62
N ILE A 87 -2.61 -13.32 -15.46
CA ILE A 87 -1.40 -13.48 -14.64
C ILE A 87 -1.77 -13.70 -13.17
N ALA A 88 -2.65 -12.86 -12.61
CA ALA A 88 -3.07 -12.95 -11.22
C ALA A 88 -3.79 -14.28 -10.92
N LEU A 89 -4.74 -14.68 -11.79
CA LEU A 89 -5.44 -15.96 -11.66
C LEU A 89 -4.47 -17.14 -11.73
N ARG A 90 -3.51 -17.11 -12.66
CA ARG A 90 -2.51 -18.16 -12.77
C ARG A 90 -1.58 -18.23 -11.54
N ALA A 91 -1.33 -17.09 -10.91
CA ALA A 91 -0.60 -17.01 -9.65
C ALA A 91 -1.44 -17.40 -8.41
N GLY A 92 -2.73 -17.71 -8.58
CA GLY A 92 -3.62 -18.15 -7.50
C GLY A 92 -4.34 -17.02 -6.76
N PHE A 93 -4.35 -15.81 -7.30
CA PHE A 93 -4.98 -14.62 -6.71
C PHE A 93 -6.27 -14.24 -7.43
N ASP A 94 -7.15 -13.52 -6.73
CA ASP A 94 -8.42 -13.04 -7.29
C ASP A 94 -8.27 -11.63 -7.91
N PRO A 95 -8.26 -11.50 -9.25
CA PRO A 95 -8.11 -10.21 -9.91
C PRO A 95 -9.29 -9.26 -9.69
N LEU A 96 -10.50 -9.75 -9.36
CA LEU A 96 -11.64 -8.87 -9.06
C LEU A 96 -11.44 -8.19 -7.71
N ARG A 97 -11.00 -8.95 -6.70
CA ARG A 97 -10.57 -8.38 -5.41
C ARG A 97 -9.37 -7.47 -5.60
N GLY A 98 -8.44 -7.83 -6.50
CA GLY A 98 -7.29 -6.99 -6.78
C GLY A 98 -7.64 -5.65 -7.42
N ALA A 99 -8.68 -5.58 -8.25
CA ALA A 99 -9.15 -4.35 -8.87
C ALA A 99 -9.88 -3.39 -7.91
N ASP A 100 -10.26 -3.84 -6.71
CA ASP A 100 -10.79 -2.96 -5.67
C ASP A 100 -9.79 -1.87 -5.28
N PHE A 101 -8.48 -2.12 -5.46
CA PHE A 101 -7.43 -1.12 -5.33
C PHE A 101 -7.73 0.14 -6.15
N PHE A 102 -8.00 0.00 -7.46
CA PHE A 102 -8.27 1.14 -8.34
C PHE A 102 -9.59 1.84 -7.99
N THR A 103 -10.60 1.11 -7.54
CA THR A 103 -11.89 1.70 -7.12
C THR A 103 -11.75 2.49 -5.82
N ARG A 104 -10.96 1.99 -4.87
CA ARG A 104 -10.72 2.63 -3.57
C ARG A 104 -9.86 3.88 -3.70
N THR A 105 -8.79 3.82 -4.49
CA THR A 105 -7.91 4.96 -4.73
C THR A 105 -8.62 6.15 -5.38
N VAL A 106 -9.59 5.92 -6.28
CA VAL A 106 -10.47 7.00 -6.81
C VAL A 106 -11.33 7.63 -5.72
N LYS A 107 -11.95 6.82 -4.85
CA LYS A 107 -12.77 7.33 -3.73
C LYS A 107 -11.94 8.12 -2.71
N GLU A 108 -10.70 7.73 -2.47
CA GLU A 108 -9.79 8.41 -1.53
C GLU A 108 -9.26 9.72 -2.12
N ARG A 109 -9.01 9.78 -3.43
CA ARG A 109 -8.66 11.01 -4.17
C ARG A 109 -9.75 12.08 -4.05
N ASP A 110 -11.01 11.70 -4.25
CA ASP A 110 -12.14 12.64 -4.31
C ASP A 110 -12.53 13.21 -2.92
N LYS A 111 -11.95 12.69 -1.83
CA LYS A 111 -12.14 13.18 -0.45
C LYS A 111 -11.12 14.24 -0.02
N ALA A 112 -10.25 14.73 -0.91
CA ALA A 112 -9.03 15.43 -0.52
C ALA A 112 -9.26 16.77 0.22
N ALA A 113 -8.56 16.90 1.36
CA ALA A 113 -8.23 18.13 2.08
C ALA A 113 -6.94 18.77 1.48
N PRO A 114 -6.57 20.02 1.84
CA PRO A 114 -5.39 20.70 1.29
C PRO A 114 -4.10 19.89 1.46
N GLY A 115 -3.23 19.91 0.45
CA GLY A 115 -1.96 19.17 0.44
C GLY A 115 -1.03 19.52 1.61
N ALA A 116 -0.05 18.65 1.89
CA ALA A 116 0.90 18.86 2.98
C ALA A 116 1.67 20.16 2.79
N THR A 117 1.66 20.98 3.84
CA THR A 117 2.34 22.28 3.90
C THR A 117 3.83 22.17 4.22
N LEU A 118 4.31 20.99 4.64
CA LEU A 118 5.69 20.76 5.10
C LEU A 118 6.52 20.02 4.05
N THR A 119 7.79 20.37 3.95
CA THR A 119 8.83 19.65 3.21
C THR A 119 9.46 18.54 4.06
N GLU A 120 10.13 17.59 3.39
CA GLU A 120 10.87 16.50 4.05
C GLU A 120 11.93 17.04 5.02
N ALA A 121 12.63 18.11 4.62
CA ALA A 121 13.66 18.76 5.44
C ALA A 121 13.09 19.41 6.70
N GLU A 122 11.90 20.03 6.60
CA GLU A 122 11.19 20.60 7.75
C GLU A 122 10.71 19.51 8.70
N LEU A 123 10.18 18.40 8.18
CA LEU A 123 9.77 17.26 9.00
C LEU A 123 10.96 16.62 9.72
N GLN A 124 12.11 16.50 9.05
CA GLN A 124 13.36 16.04 9.68
C GLN A 124 13.87 17.01 10.75
N ALA A 125 13.81 18.31 10.50
CA ALA A 125 14.18 19.32 11.50
C ALA A 125 13.29 19.23 12.75
N MET A 126 11.98 19.01 12.58
CA MET A 126 11.06 18.77 13.70
C MET A 126 11.44 17.51 14.50
N ARG A 127 11.83 16.42 13.82
CA ARG A 127 12.27 15.18 14.47
C ARG A 127 13.53 15.37 15.29
N VAL A 128 14.50 16.11 14.77
CA VAL A 128 15.75 16.44 15.49
C VAL A 128 15.43 17.25 16.75
N GLN A 129 14.56 18.27 16.63
CA GLN A 129 14.14 19.08 17.78
C GLN A 129 13.41 18.24 18.84
N LEU A 130 12.48 17.38 18.43
CA LEU A 130 11.78 16.46 19.34
C LEU A 130 12.79 15.58 20.09
N THR A 131 13.75 15.00 19.39
CA THR A 131 14.79 14.14 19.98
C THR A 131 15.61 14.89 21.02
N GLN A 132 16.01 16.13 20.73
CA GLN A 132 16.74 16.97 21.69
C GLN A 132 15.91 17.25 22.95
N MET A 133 14.63 17.57 22.80
CA MET A 133 13.73 17.86 23.92
C MET A 133 13.46 16.62 24.78
N GLN A 134 13.27 15.46 24.14
CA GLN A 134 13.13 14.18 24.85
C GLN A 134 14.39 13.83 25.64
N ASN A 135 15.57 13.99 25.03
CA ASN A 135 16.84 13.78 25.71
C ASN A 135 17.01 14.72 26.92
N ALA A 136 16.62 15.99 26.78
CA ALA A 136 16.65 16.95 27.89
C ALA A 136 15.71 16.52 29.03
N CYS A 137 14.47 16.10 28.73
CA CYS A 137 13.54 15.57 29.73
C CYS A 137 14.12 14.36 30.48
N VAL A 138 14.70 13.41 29.76
CA VAL A 138 15.34 12.21 30.36
C VAL A 138 16.51 12.61 31.26
N GLN A 139 17.38 13.50 30.80
CA GLN A 139 18.52 13.97 31.57
C GLN A 139 18.09 14.67 32.87
N TRP A 140 17.12 15.57 32.80
CA TRP A 140 16.60 16.28 33.98
C TRP A 140 15.89 15.35 34.95
N THR A 141 15.11 14.40 34.44
CA THR A 141 14.45 13.36 35.25
C THR A 141 15.48 12.49 35.96
N ASN A 142 16.54 12.08 35.27
CA ASN A 142 17.62 11.29 35.86
C ASN A 142 18.39 12.09 36.91
N ALA A 143 18.74 13.34 36.62
CA ALA A 143 19.43 14.20 37.58
C ALA A 143 18.58 14.44 38.84
N TRP A 144 17.26 14.61 38.66
CA TRP A 144 16.31 14.67 39.77
C TRP A 144 16.31 13.36 40.56
N ASN A 145 16.10 12.22 39.91
CA ASN A 145 15.97 10.91 40.58
C ASN A 145 17.24 10.47 41.31
N THR A 146 18.41 10.80 40.76
CA THR A 146 19.72 10.45 41.33
C THR A 146 20.26 11.48 42.34
N GLY A 147 19.57 12.60 42.54
CA GLY A 147 19.98 13.64 43.46
C GLY A 147 21.14 14.52 42.95
N GLN A 148 21.46 14.48 41.66
CA GLN A 148 22.42 15.39 41.02
C GLN A 148 21.92 16.85 41.00
N ILE A 149 20.60 17.07 41.10
CA ILE A 149 20.00 18.39 41.34
C ILE A 149 19.23 18.41 42.66
N ALA A 150 19.22 19.57 43.34
CA ALA A 150 18.55 19.74 44.62
C ALA A 150 17.03 19.51 44.51
N LYS A 151 16.44 18.82 45.50
CA LYS A 151 15.00 18.51 45.60
C LYS A 151 14.17 19.72 46.04
N THR A 152 14.20 20.79 45.25
CA THR A 152 13.42 22.01 45.49
C THR A 152 12.18 22.04 44.60
N GLN A 153 11.15 22.79 45.00
CA GLN A 153 9.95 22.98 44.18
C GLN A 153 10.30 23.58 42.81
N GLN A 154 11.23 24.55 42.77
CA GLN A 154 11.69 25.17 41.53
C GLN A 154 12.28 24.15 40.53
N ASN A 155 13.12 23.23 41.00
CA ASN A 155 13.71 22.20 40.15
C ASN A 155 12.69 21.15 39.71
N ALA A 156 11.69 20.85 40.55
CA ALA A 156 10.57 20.00 40.17
C ALA A 156 9.75 20.66 39.04
N ASP A 157 9.39 21.93 39.19
CA ASP A 157 8.63 22.69 38.20
C ASP A 157 9.39 22.79 36.86
N GLN A 158 10.71 23.03 36.93
CA GLN A 158 11.56 23.07 35.74
C GLN A 158 11.63 21.72 35.02
N THR A 159 11.80 20.62 35.76
CA THR A 159 11.80 19.26 35.19
C THR A 159 10.46 18.95 34.52
N ASN A 160 9.36 19.24 35.21
CA ASN A 160 8.01 19.04 34.69
C ASN A 160 7.77 19.86 33.42
N LYS A 161 8.21 21.12 33.39
CA LYS A 161 8.09 21.98 32.21
C LYS A 161 8.85 21.42 31.01
N ILE A 162 10.11 21.03 31.18
CA ILE A 162 10.94 20.46 30.09
C ILE A 162 10.26 19.22 29.49
N CYS A 163 9.74 18.33 30.35
CA CYS A 163 9.05 17.13 29.90
C CYS A 163 7.69 17.43 29.24
N ALA A 164 6.94 18.39 29.76
CA ALA A 164 5.69 18.83 29.15
C ALA A 164 5.91 19.46 27.76
N ASP A 165 6.96 20.28 27.61
CA ASP A 165 7.33 20.88 26.34
C ASP A 165 7.74 19.80 25.32
N ALA A 166 8.51 18.79 25.75
CA ALA A 166 8.90 17.66 24.90
C ALA A 166 7.69 16.85 24.43
N GLU A 167 6.71 16.61 25.31
CA GLU A 167 5.49 15.89 24.98
C GLU A 167 4.59 16.68 24.03
N SER A 168 4.43 17.98 24.27
CA SER A 168 3.72 18.88 23.35
C SER A 168 4.35 18.85 21.94
N LYS A 169 5.69 18.90 21.87
CA LYS A 169 6.41 18.77 20.60
C LYS A 169 6.18 17.41 19.95
N ARG A 170 6.15 16.31 20.72
CA ARG A 170 5.88 14.96 20.22
C ARG A 170 4.51 14.86 19.55
N VAL A 171 3.47 15.38 20.20
CA VAL A 171 2.11 15.42 19.65
C VAL A 171 2.07 16.22 18.35
N SER A 172 2.70 17.39 18.32
CA SER A 172 2.78 18.23 17.11
C SER A 172 3.52 17.55 15.97
N PHE A 173 4.62 16.85 16.28
CA PHE A 173 5.40 16.09 15.30
C PHE A 173 4.60 14.92 14.74
N ASN A 174 3.93 14.13 15.60
CA ASN A 174 3.13 13.00 15.16
C ASN A 174 2.01 13.42 14.21
N LYS A 175 1.33 14.54 14.53
CA LYS A 175 0.31 15.13 13.65
C LYS A 175 0.90 15.55 12.31
N ALA A 176 1.99 16.34 12.32
CA ALA A 176 2.66 16.81 11.12
C ALA A 176 3.19 15.65 10.25
N ASN A 177 3.72 14.61 10.88
CA ASN A 177 4.24 13.41 10.22
C ASN A 177 3.11 12.63 9.54
N ALA A 178 1.98 12.44 10.22
CA ALA A 178 0.82 11.78 9.65
C ALA A 178 0.24 12.59 8.47
N GLU A 179 0.11 13.91 8.61
CA GLU A 179 -0.37 14.80 7.54
C GLU A 179 0.58 14.78 6.32
N PHE A 180 1.90 14.80 6.54
CA PHE A 180 2.90 14.72 5.48
C PHE A 180 2.80 13.42 4.68
N TYR A 181 2.78 12.27 5.35
CA TYR A 181 2.71 10.97 4.67
C TYR A 181 1.34 10.73 4.02
N ASN A 182 0.24 11.22 4.61
CA ASN A 182 -1.07 11.16 3.99
C ASN A 182 -1.12 11.99 2.70
N ALA A 183 -0.56 13.19 2.70
CA ALA A 183 -0.50 14.01 1.49
C ALA A 183 0.44 13.40 0.43
N LYS A 184 1.57 12.81 0.82
CA LYS A 184 2.46 12.10 -0.10
C LYS A 184 1.81 10.86 -0.71
N ALA A 185 1.05 10.11 0.09
CA ALA A 185 0.21 9.02 -0.40
C ALA A 185 -0.83 9.56 -1.40
N GLN A 186 -1.52 10.66 -1.08
CA GLN A 186 -2.49 11.30 -1.99
C GLN A 186 -1.87 11.82 -3.29
N GLU A 187 -0.69 12.44 -3.25
CA GLU A 187 0.07 12.87 -4.43
C GLU A 187 0.37 11.67 -5.33
N SER A 188 0.78 10.56 -4.71
CA SER A 188 1.03 9.30 -5.42
C SER A 188 -0.25 8.70 -6.01
N LEU A 189 -1.37 8.76 -5.29
CA LEU A 189 -2.68 8.30 -5.75
C LEU A 189 -3.24 9.17 -6.87
N GLN A 190 -3.02 10.49 -6.83
CA GLN A 190 -3.39 11.40 -7.91
C GLN A 190 -2.57 11.11 -9.18
N LYS A 191 -1.26 10.90 -9.03
CA LYS A 191 -0.39 10.47 -10.14
C LYS A 191 -0.88 9.14 -10.72
N LEU A 192 -1.19 8.15 -9.89
CA LEU A 192 -1.74 6.86 -10.30
C LEU A 192 -3.08 7.01 -11.03
N SER A 193 -4.03 7.74 -10.46
CA SER A 193 -5.34 7.97 -11.08
C SER A 193 -5.24 8.74 -12.40
N GLY A 194 -4.21 9.57 -12.56
CA GLY A 194 -3.93 10.29 -13.80
C GLY A 194 -3.23 9.43 -14.85
N SER A 195 -2.42 8.44 -14.45
CA SER A 195 -1.75 7.52 -15.36
C SER A 195 -2.60 6.30 -15.75
N HIS A 196 -3.39 5.80 -14.80
CA HIS A 196 -4.22 4.59 -14.90
C HIS A 196 -5.66 4.91 -14.45
N PRO A 197 -6.45 5.61 -15.28
CA PRO A 197 -7.80 6.01 -14.91
C PRO A 197 -8.74 4.81 -14.84
N ALA A 198 -9.31 4.54 -13.66
CA ALA A 198 -10.35 3.54 -13.49
C ALA A 198 -11.68 4.01 -14.11
N SER A 199 -12.43 3.09 -14.74
CA SER A 199 -13.74 3.38 -15.30
C SER A 199 -14.70 2.20 -15.10
N GLN A 200 -16.01 2.45 -15.14
CA GLN A 200 -17.01 1.37 -15.11
C GLN A 200 -16.85 0.39 -16.28
N SER A 201 -16.43 0.89 -17.46
CA SER A 201 -16.20 0.04 -18.64
C SER A 201 -15.03 -0.91 -18.42
N ARG A 202 -13.95 -0.46 -17.79
CA ARG A 202 -12.80 -1.32 -17.43
C ARG A 202 -13.17 -2.37 -16.40
N VAL A 203 -13.88 -1.99 -15.34
CA VAL A 203 -14.35 -2.96 -14.32
C VAL A 203 -15.26 -4.02 -14.96
N ALA A 204 -16.15 -3.63 -15.87
CA ALA A 204 -17.01 -4.56 -16.58
C ALA A 204 -16.23 -5.47 -17.54
N ALA A 205 -15.22 -4.95 -18.22
CA ALA A 205 -14.33 -5.73 -19.08
C ALA A 205 -13.51 -6.75 -18.28
N LEU A 206 -12.99 -6.34 -17.12
CA LEU A 206 -12.27 -7.21 -16.20
C LEU A 206 -13.17 -8.34 -15.69
N ALA A 207 -14.39 -8.02 -15.21
CA ALA A 207 -15.36 -9.02 -14.78
C ALA A 207 -15.69 -10.04 -15.88
N GLY A 208 -15.90 -9.57 -17.11
CA GLY A 208 -16.10 -10.46 -18.26
C GLY A 208 -14.88 -11.35 -18.52
N THR A 209 -13.67 -10.80 -18.44
CA THR A 209 -12.42 -11.54 -18.64
C THR A 209 -12.25 -12.64 -17.59
N VAL A 210 -12.53 -12.34 -16.32
CA VAL A 210 -12.45 -13.32 -15.23
C VAL A 210 -13.48 -14.43 -15.39
N ASP A 211 -14.71 -14.09 -15.80
CA ASP A 211 -15.73 -15.10 -16.14
C ASP A 211 -15.28 -16.02 -17.27
N PHE A 212 -14.67 -15.47 -18.33
CA PHE A 212 -14.11 -16.24 -19.42
C PHE A 212 -12.98 -17.17 -18.96
N LEU A 213 -12.01 -16.65 -18.20
CA LEU A 213 -10.88 -17.42 -17.68
C LEU A 213 -11.32 -18.54 -16.72
N ALA A 214 -12.42 -18.33 -16.00
CA ALA A 214 -13.04 -19.35 -15.16
C ALA A 214 -13.90 -20.37 -15.95
N GLY A 215 -13.96 -20.29 -17.28
CA GLY A 215 -14.77 -21.16 -18.14
C GLY A 215 -16.28 -20.91 -18.04
N ARG A 216 -16.71 -19.79 -17.46
CA ARG A 216 -18.14 -19.41 -17.33
C ARG A 216 -18.69 -18.72 -18.57
N ARG A 217 -17.81 -18.31 -19.50
CA ARG A 217 -18.15 -17.63 -20.75
C ARG A 217 -17.25 -18.09 -21.89
N ASP A 218 -17.72 -17.94 -23.12
CA ASP A 218 -16.89 -18.01 -24.31
C ASP A 218 -16.11 -16.69 -24.54
N VAL A 219 -15.07 -16.76 -25.37
CA VAL A 219 -14.23 -15.60 -25.68
C VAL A 219 -15.00 -14.56 -26.49
N GLU A 220 -15.94 -14.99 -27.34
CA GLU A 220 -16.78 -14.13 -28.18
C GLU A 220 -17.64 -13.17 -27.35
N SER A 221 -18.02 -13.55 -26.13
CA SER A 221 -18.76 -12.71 -25.18
C SER A 221 -18.00 -11.45 -24.75
N LEU A 222 -16.67 -11.44 -24.95
CA LEU A 222 -15.81 -10.29 -24.71
C LEU A 222 -15.77 -9.31 -25.88
N ALA A 223 -16.38 -9.61 -27.04
CA ALA A 223 -16.27 -8.74 -28.23
C ALA A 223 -16.73 -7.29 -28.00
N LYS A 224 -17.65 -7.07 -27.04
CA LYS A 224 -18.07 -5.72 -26.58
C LYS A 224 -16.99 -4.96 -25.79
N TYR A 225 -15.93 -5.65 -25.39
CA TYR A 225 -14.74 -5.16 -24.70
C TYR A 225 -13.52 -5.39 -25.61
N GLU A 226 -13.49 -4.72 -26.76
CA GLU A 226 -12.56 -4.93 -27.88
C GLU A 226 -11.12 -5.26 -27.45
N SER A 227 -10.50 -4.44 -26.59
CA SER A 227 -9.15 -4.65 -26.06
C SER A 227 -8.99 -5.98 -25.32
N ALA A 228 -9.88 -6.31 -24.40
CA ALA A 228 -9.82 -7.57 -23.64
C ALA A 228 -10.03 -8.78 -24.55
N TYR A 229 -10.95 -8.66 -25.51
CA TYR A 229 -11.18 -9.69 -26.53
C TYR A 229 -9.93 -9.97 -27.36
N LEU A 230 -9.25 -8.93 -27.84
CA LEU A 230 -8.04 -9.08 -28.64
C LEU A 230 -6.91 -9.76 -27.86
N VAL A 231 -6.70 -9.38 -26.60
CA VAL A 231 -5.69 -10.03 -25.74
C VAL A 231 -6.03 -11.51 -25.54
N MET A 232 -7.27 -11.84 -25.18
CA MET A 232 -7.66 -13.24 -24.93
C MET A 232 -7.57 -14.10 -26.20
N ARG A 233 -7.96 -13.56 -27.36
CA ARG A 233 -7.81 -14.25 -28.66
C ARG A 233 -6.35 -14.47 -29.03
N ALA A 234 -5.49 -13.48 -28.79
CA ALA A 234 -4.05 -13.61 -29.03
C ALA A 234 -3.44 -14.70 -28.14
N LEU A 235 -3.80 -14.75 -26.86
CA LEU A 235 -3.35 -15.79 -25.93
C LEU A 235 -3.85 -17.19 -26.34
N GLN A 236 -5.09 -17.31 -26.84
CA GLN A 236 -5.63 -18.58 -27.33
C GLN A 236 -4.86 -19.07 -28.56
N THR A 237 -4.59 -18.16 -29.50
CA THR A 237 -3.86 -18.49 -30.73
C THR A 237 -2.41 -18.88 -30.44
N ALA A 238 -1.81 -18.29 -29.42
CA ALA A 238 -0.45 -18.59 -28.99
C ALA A 238 -0.33 -19.85 -28.11
N ASP A 239 -1.42 -20.58 -27.86
CA ASP A 239 -1.47 -21.72 -26.92
C ASP A 239 -0.86 -21.35 -25.56
N SER A 240 -1.26 -20.19 -25.03
CA SER A 240 -0.63 -19.62 -23.85
C SER A 240 -0.98 -20.38 -22.58
N VAL A 241 0.04 -20.61 -21.75
CA VAL A 241 -0.10 -21.15 -20.39
C VAL A 241 -1.00 -20.28 -19.49
N LEU A 242 -1.18 -19.00 -19.83
CA LEU A 242 -2.04 -18.05 -19.09
C LEU A 242 -3.54 -18.35 -19.21
N LEU A 243 -3.95 -19.16 -20.20
CA LEU A 243 -5.33 -19.61 -20.36
C LEU A 243 -5.57 -21.01 -19.83
N GLN A 244 -4.51 -21.73 -19.49
CA GLN A 244 -4.62 -23.06 -18.92
C GLN A 244 -5.08 -22.94 -17.46
N PRO A 245 -5.95 -23.84 -16.97
CA PRO A 245 -6.25 -23.94 -15.56
C PRO A 245 -4.94 -23.98 -14.77
N ALA A 246 -4.80 -23.13 -13.75
CA ALA A 246 -3.63 -23.19 -12.90
C ALA A 246 -3.56 -24.59 -12.25
N ASP A 247 -2.37 -25.17 -12.15
CA ASP A 247 -2.14 -26.32 -11.26
C ASP A 247 -2.30 -25.80 -9.83
N VAL A 248 -3.56 -25.76 -9.38
CA VAL A 248 -3.88 -25.21 -8.08
C VAL A 248 -3.44 -26.24 -7.05
N ALA A 249 -2.26 -26.03 -6.44
CA ALA A 249 -2.19 -26.27 -5.01
C ALA A 249 -3.24 -25.34 -4.40
N ARG A 250 -4.47 -25.85 -4.28
CA ARG A 250 -5.62 -25.15 -3.74
C ARG A 250 -5.17 -24.50 -2.43
N ALA A 251 -4.98 -23.18 -2.45
CA ALA A 251 -5.41 -22.34 -1.34
C ALA A 251 -6.95 -22.25 -1.33
N ALA A 252 -7.66 -23.31 -1.73
CA ALA A 252 -9.08 -23.42 -1.47
C ALA A 252 -9.24 -23.91 -0.05
N ASP A 253 -9.17 -22.95 0.87
CA ASP A 253 -10.11 -22.91 1.98
C ASP A 253 -10.35 -21.49 2.51
N ALA A 254 -9.90 -20.43 1.81
CA ALA A 254 -9.97 -19.07 2.34
C ALA A 254 -11.06 -18.15 1.75
N SER A 255 -11.72 -18.53 0.64
CA SER A 255 -12.57 -17.60 -0.11
C SER A 255 -14.08 -17.84 -0.04
N ASP A 256 -14.57 -18.88 0.64
CA ASP A 256 -16.03 -19.14 0.79
C ASP A 256 -16.54 -19.04 2.24
N LYS A 257 -15.71 -18.53 3.14
CA LYS A 257 -16.15 -18.10 4.47
C LYS A 257 -15.79 -16.63 4.55
N ALA A 258 -16.72 -15.79 5.03
CA ALA A 258 -16.32 -14.53 5.66
C ALA A 258 -15.06 -14.86 6.48
N ALA A 259 -13.94 -14.17 6.21
CA ALA A 259 -12.64 -14.53 6.75
C ALA A 259 -12.83 -15.00 8.19
N PRO A 260 -12.46 -16.26 8.53
CA PRO A 260 -12.75 -16.78 9.86
C PRO A 260 -12.25 -15.74 10.87
N PRO A 261 -13.04 -15.43 11.91
CA PRO A 261 -12.62 -14.45 12.90
C PRO A 261 -11.18 -14.80 13.31
N PRO A 262 -10.28 -13.81 13.32
CA PRO A 262 -8.84 -14.05 13.44
C PRO A 262 -8.59 -14.97 14.63
N SER A 263 -7.74 -15.98 14.42
CA SER A 263 -7.45 -16.95 15.48
C SER A 263 -6.93 -16.24 16.74
N ASN A 264 -7.10 -16.86 17.92
CA ASN A 264 -6.55 -16.29 19.17
C ASN A 264 -5.05 -16.02 19.06
N ASP A 265 -4.31 -16.81 18.29
CA ASP A 265 -2.89 -16.61 18.01
C ASP A 265 -2.64 -15.36 17.12
N GLU A 266 -3.46 -15.13 16.09
CA GLU A 266 -3.40 -13.91 15.27
C GLU A 266 -3.79 -12.66 16.05
N LEU A 267 -4.83 -12.73 16.89
CA LEU A 267 -5.24 -11.62 17.75
C LEU A 267 -4.17 -11.31 18.80
N THR A 268 -3.53 -12.35 19.34
CA THR A 268 -2.38 -12.20 20.25
C THR A 268 -1.19 -11.57 19.53
N ALA A 269 -0.91 -11.98 18.28
CA ALA A 269 0.15 -11.38 17.46
C ALA A 269 -0.16 -9.92 17.10
N ARG A 270 -1.42 -9.59 16.83
CA ARG A 270 -1.89 -8.21 16.60
C ARG A 270 -1.79 -7.36 17.87
N LEU A 271 -2.15 -7.91 19.03
CA LEU A 271 -1.95 -7.26 20.33
C LEU A 271 -0.47 -7.04 20.63
N ALA A 272 0.40 -8.01 20.30
CA ALA A 272 1.84 -7.87 20.46
C ALA A 272 2.42 -6.78 19.54
N LYS A 273 1.98 -6.73 18.27
CA LYS A 273 2.35 -5.65 17.33
C LYS A 273 1.82 -4.29 17.79
N LEU A 274 0.58 -4.23 18.26
CA LEU A 274 -0.04 -3.01 18.80
C LEU A 274 0.73 -2.53 20.04
N LYS A 275 1.12 -3.46 20.92
CA LYS A 275 1.95 -3.17 22.08
C LYS A 275 3.35 -2.73 21.68
N ALA A 276 3.99 -3.35 20.70
CA ALA A 276 5.28 -2.92 20.18
C ALA A 276 5.19 -1.52 19.55
N ALA A 277 4.09 -1.19 18.86
CA ALA A 277 3.83 0.15 18.33
C ALA A 277 3.64 1.18 19.46
N PHE A 278 2.97 0.81 20.55
CA PHE A 278 2.82 1.66 21.73
C PHE A 278 4.15 1.85 22.47
N ASP A 279 4.87 0.77 22.75
CA ASP A 279 6.16 0.78 23.46
C ASP A 279 7.25 1.52 22.66
N SER A 280 7.15 1.55 21.32
CA SER A 280 8.01 2.35 20.44
C SER A 280 7.52 3.79 20.21
N GLY A 281 6.40 4.18 20.83
CA GLY A 281 5.85 5.54 20.78
C GLY A 281 5.17 5.91 19.45
N LEU A 282 4.92 4.94 18.57
CA LEU A 282 4.25 5.15 17.27
C LEU A 282 2.75 5.45 17.43
N ILE A 283 2.12 4.99 18.50
CA ILE A 283 0.71 5.24 18.81
C ILE A 283 0.54 5.75 20.23
N THR A 284 -0.47 6.58 20.46
CA THR A 284 -0.80 7.12 21.78
C THR A 284 -1.41 6.06 22.69
N LYS A 285 -1.46 6.35 24.00
CA LYS A 285 -2.13 5.47 24.96
C LYS A 285 -3.62 5.31 24.66
N GLU A 286 -4.31 6.37 24.22
CA GLU A 286 -5.73 6.30 23.85
C GLU A 286 -5.98 5.48 22.58
N GLU A 287 -5.12 5.60 21.56
CA GLU A 287 -5.20 4.75 20.35
C GLU A 287 -4.85 3.30 20.66
N TYR A 288 -3.84 3.07 21.50
CA TYR A 288 -3.50 1.75 22.00
C TYR A 288 -4.68 1.16 22.77
N ASP A 289 -5.26 1.88 23.73
CA ASP A 289 -6.37 1.39 24.55
C ASP A 289 -7.65 1.16 23.72
N SER A 290 -7.95 2.02 22.75
CA SER A 290 -9.08 1.86 21.83
C SER A 290 -8.92 0.63 20.94
N LYS A 291 -7.78 0.52 20.23
CA LYS A 291 -7.51 -0.63 19.35
C LYS A 291 -7.31 -1.93 20.12
N ARG A 292 -6.75 -1.86 21.32
CA ARG A 292 -6.64 -3.00 22.23
C ARG A 292 -8.02 -3.46 22.68
N LYS A 293 -8.93 -2.53 23.00
CA LYS A 293 -10.31 -2.86 23.34
C LYS A 293 -11.04 -3.51 22.17
N GLU A 294 -10.85 -3.02 20.95
CA GLU A 294 -11.42 -3.63 19.73
C GLU A 294 -10.85 -5.03 19.45
N LEU A 295 -9.55 -5.24 19.64
CA LEU A 295 -8.91 -6.55 19.46
C LEU A 295 -9.28 -7.54 20.57
N LEU A 296 -9.39 -7.08 21.81
CA LEU A 296 -9.84 -7.91 22.94
C LEU A 296 -11.32 -8.28 22.84
N ALA A 297 -12.15 -7.46 22.17
CA ALA A 297 -13.54 -7.80 21.89
C ALA A 297 -13.70 -8.90 20.83
N GLN A 298 -12.61 -9.26 20.14
CA GLN A 298 -12.55 -10.33 19.13
C GLN A 298 -11.90 -11.62 19.65
N LEU A 299 -11.27 -11.58 20.84
CA LEU A 299 -10.60 -12.68 21.55
C LEU A 299 -11.59 -13.43 22.45
#